data_AF-A0A3D0NBR1-F1
#
_entry.id   AF-A0A3D0NBR1-F1
#
_cell.length_a   1.000
_cell.length_b   1.000
_cell.length_c   1.000
_cell.angle_alpha   90.00
_cell.angle_beta   90.00
_cell.angle_gamma   90.00
#
_symmetry.space_group_name_H-M   'P 1'
#
loop_
_entity.id
_entity.type
_entity.pdbx_description
1 polymer ?
#
loop_
_entity_poly.entity_id
_entity_poly.type
_entity_poly.pdbx_seq_one_letter_code
_entity_poly.pdbx_strand_id
1 'polypeptide(L)'
;MRRYRTRESLRWTFFNAVIVISLLLPLGDVLLNVFRDSEGLWAHLAETVLFRYTSNTAILAIGVVSVTVIIGVTSAWVVTYYEFPGRSIAQWALILPLAIPSYLLAYAVTDFFQYSGPFQAMLRRAFQW
;
A
#
# COMPACT_ATOMS: atom_id res chain seq x y z
N MET A 1 37.45 16.58 -9.08
CA MET A 1 36.17 16.30 -8.37
C MET A 1 36.24 16.88 -6.96
N ARG A 2 35.71 18.10 -6.74
CA ARG A 2 35.68 18.72 -5.40
C ARG A 2 34.54 18.09 -4.59
N ARG A 3 34.87 17.36 -3.52
CA ARG A 3 33.88 16.88 -2.54
C ARG A 3 33.27 18.09 -1.83
N TYR A 4 32.01 18.40 -2.11
CA TYR A 4 31.22 19.34 -1.33
C TYR A 4 30.96 18.72 0.05
N ARG A 5 31.87 18.97 1.00
CA ARG A 5 31.67 18.64 2.41
C ARG A 5 30.98 19.84 3.05
N THR A 6 29.65 19.86 3.00
CA THR A 6 28.88 20.83 3.79
C THR A 6 29.26 20.62 5.26
N ARG A 7 29.83 21.65 5.90
CA ARG A 7 29.98 21.67 7.36
C ARG A 7 28.59 21.87 7.94
N GLU A 8 27.80 20.81 8.00
CA GLU A 8 26.57 20.81 8.79
C GLU A 8 26.96 21.17 10.23
N SER A 9 26.27 22.14 10.82
CA SER A 9 26.56 22.52 12.20
C SER A 9 26.30 21.31 13.12
N LEU A 10 27.17 21.06 14.09
CA LEU A 10 27.00 19.98 15.07
C LEU A 10 25.61 20.01 15.74
N ARG A 11 25.04 21.21 15.91
CA ARG A 11 23.69 21.43 16.45
C ARG A 11 22.59 20.87 15.53
N TRP A 12 22.73 21.04 14.22
CA TRP A 12 21.77 20.55 13.24
C TRP A 12 21.83 19.02 13.10
N THR A 13 23.04 18.44 13.08
CA THR A 13 23.20 16.98 13.11
C THR A 13 22.63 16.38 14.39
N PHE A 14 22.84 17.00 15.54
CA PHE A 14 22.27 16.55 16.82
C PHE A 14 20.73 16.61 16.82
N PHE A 15 20.15 17.71 16.34
CA PHE A 15 18.70 17.86 16.23
C PHE A 15 18.07 16.76 15.34
N ASN A 16 18.64 16.52 14.16
CA ASN A 16 18.19 15.45 13.27
C ASN A 16 18.36 14.07 13.89
N ALA A 17 19.46 13.83 14.61
CA ALA A 17 19.68 12.56 15.30
C ALA A 17 18.62 12.30 16.37
N VAL A 18 18.22 13.32 17.15
CA VAL A 18 17.14 13.18 18.15
C VAL A 18 15.81 12.82 17.48
N ILE A 19 15.47 13.45 16.36
CA ILE A 19 14.23 13.15 15.60
C ILE A 19 14.26 11.71 15.10
N VAL A 20 15.35 11.30 14.45
CA VAL A 20 15.49 9.95 13.90
C VAL A 20 15.44 8.91 15.01
N ILE A 21 16.16 9.11 16.11
CA ILE A 21 16.13 8.20 17.26
C ILE A 21 14.71 8.10 17.81
N SER A 22 14.01 9.21 18.01
CA SER A 22 12.64 9.22 18.53
C SER A 22 11.67 8.42 17.64
N LEU A 23 11.84 8.50 16.31
CA LEU A 23 11.06 7.71 15.35
C LEU A 23 11.44 6.22 15.35
N LEU A 24 12.70 5.89 15.62
CA LEU A 24 13.19 4.52 15.66
C LEU A 24 12.91 3.81 16.99
N LEU A 25 12.74 4.54 18.09
CA LEU A 25 12.45 3.95 19.41
C LEU A 25 11.31 2.93 19.40
N PRO A 26 10.09 3.21 18.87
CA PRO A 26 9.01 2.22 18.86
C PRO A 26 9.32 1.00 17.97
N LEU A 27 10.06 1.19 16.87
CA LEU A 27 10.51 0.07 16.02
C LEU A 27 11.52 -0.80 16.76
N GLY A 28 12.44 -0.19 17.51
CA GLY A 28 13.39 -0.87 18.37
C GLY A 28 12.70 -1.68 19.46
N ASP A 29 11.68 -1.10 20.11
CA ASP A 29 10.90 -1.80 21.14
C ASP A 29 10.20 -3.04 20.58
N VAL A 30 9.56 -2.93 19.41
CA VAL A 30 8.96 -4.09 18.72
C VAL A 30 10.00 -5.18 18.42
N LEU A 31 11.19 -4.81 17.95
CA LEU A 31 12.27 -5.76 17.67
C LEU A 31 12.80 -6.44 18.94
N LEU A 32 12.92 -5.70 20.05
CA LEU A 32 13.35 -6.26 21.34
C LEU A 32 12.29 -7.20 21.93
N ASN A 33 11.00 -6.91 21.72
CA ASN A 33 9.91 -7.77 22.17
C ASN A 33 9.92 -9.16 21.52
N VAL A 34 10.54 -9.34 20.35
CA VAL A 34 10.67 -10.66 19.71
C VAL A 34 11.47 -11.65 20.57
N PHE A 35 12.46 -11.16 21.33
CA PHE A 35 13.32 -11.99 22.17
C PHE A 35 12.82 -12.18 23.60
N ARG A 36 11.72 -11.53 23.98
CA ARG A 36 11.10 -11.71 25.31
C ARG A 36 10.32 -13.02 25.35
N ASP A 37 10.28 -13.64 26.53
CA ASP A 37 9.47 -14.83 26.73
C ASP A 37 7.99 -14.51 26.45
N SER A 38 7.38 -15.33 25.61
CA SER A 38 6.02 -15.13 25.11
C SER A 38 5.05 -16.18 25.66
N GLU A 39 5.45 -16.97 26.65
CA GLU A 39 4.63 -18.02 27.27
C GLU A 39 3.99 -18.98 26.23
N GLY A 40 4.76 -19.35 25.19
CA GLY A 40 4.29 -20.25 24.12
C GLY A 40 3.44 -19.61 23.01
N LEU A 41 3.16 -18.30 23.08
CA LEU A 41 2.41 -17.57 22.04
C LEU A 41 3.03 -17.72 20.63
N TRP A 42 4.35 -17.64 20.48
CA TRP A 42 5.02 -17.80 19.20
C TRP A 42 4.75 -19.16 18.55
N ALA A 43 4.82 -20.24 19.34
CA ALA A 43 4.52 -21.59 18.86
C ALA A 43 3.05 -21.72 18.44
N HIS A 44 2.13 -21.20 19.27
CA HIS A 44 0.70 -21.21 18.95
C HIS A 44 0.38 -20.43 17.65
N LEU A 45 0.98 -19.25 17.46
CA LEU A 45 0.79 -18.46 16.24
C LEU A 45 1.36 -19.18 15.01
N ALA A 46 2.55 -19.77 15.14
CA ALA A 46 3.21 -20.52 14.06
C ALA A 46 2.35 -21.70 13.59
N GLU A 47 1.74 -22.44 14.51
CA GLU A 47 0.91 -23.61 14.22
C GLU A 47 -0.49 -23.25 13.67
N THR A 48 -1.03 -22.08 14.01
CA THR A 48 -2.44 -21.76 13.71
C THR A 48 -2.61 -20.79 12.53
N VAL A 49 -2.00 -19.61 12.62
CA VAL A 49 -2.37 -18.47 11.76
C VAL A 49 -1.21 -17.88 10.99
N LEU A 50 0.02 -17.97 11.49
CA LEU A 50 1.17 -17.27 10.95
C LEU A 50 1.41 -17.68 9.49
N PHE A 51 1.50 -18.99 9.22
CA PHE A 51 1.69 -19.48 7.87
C PHE A 51 0.58 -19.01 6.93
N ARG A 52 -0.68 -19.15 7.34
CA ARG A 52 -1.86 -18.74 6.56
C ARG A 52 -1.86 -17.24 6.27
N TYR A 53 -1.53 -16.40 7.25
CA TYR A 53 -1.49 -14.95 7.06
C TYR A 53 -0.33 -14.54 6.15
N THR A 54 0.87 -15.06 6.39
CA THR A 54 2.04 -14.75 5.57
C THR A 54 1.84 -15.21 4.13
N SER A 55 1.31 -16.42 3.90
CA SER A 55 1.04 -16.92 2.55
C SER A 55 -0.03 -16.09 1.84
N ASN A 56 -1.14 -15.78 2.51
CA ASN A 56 -2.22 -14.98 1.91
C ASN A 56 -1.73 -13.57 1.57
N THR A 57 -1.01 -12.92 2.48
CA THR A 57 -0.43 -11.59 2.22
C THR A 57 0.56 -11.63 1.07
N ALA A 58 1.42 -12.64 0.98
CA ALA A 58 2.36 -12.78 -0.13
C ALA A 58 1.64 -12.97 -1.48
N ILE A 59 0.63 -13.84 -1.53
CA ILE A 59 -0.18 -14.08 -2.73
C ILE A 59 -0.90 -12.80 -3.16
N LEU A 60 -1.53 -12.10 -2.22
CA LEU A 60 -2.22 -10.84 -2.49
C LEU A 60 -1.24 -9.75 -2.95
N ALA A 61 -0.08 -9.61 -2.30
CA ALA A 61 0.92 -8.63 -2.67
C ALA A 61 1.45 -8.86 -4.09
N ILE A 62 1.79 -10.11 -4.45
CA ILE A 62 2.25 -10.46 -5.80
C ILE A 62 1.14 -10.22 -6.82
N GLY A 63 -0.09 -10.63 -6.52
CA GLY A 63 -1.25 -10.42 -7.39
C GLY A 63 -1.50 -8.94 -7.66
N VAL A 64 -1.55 -8.12 -6.61
CA VAL A 64 -1.73 -6.66 -6.72
C VAL A 64 -0.59 -6.03 -7.50
N VAL A 65 0.67 -6.31 -7.16
CA VAL A 65 1.83 -5.75 -7.89
C VAL A 65 1.77 -6.10 -9.38
N SER A 66 1.46 -7.35 -9.70
CA SER A 66 1.39 -7.80 -11.10
C SER A 66 0.31 -7.05 -11.88
N VAL A 67 -0.90 -6.96 -11.34
CA VAL A 67 -2.02 -6.24 -11.96
C VAL A 67 -1.74 -4.73 -12.05
N THR A 68 -1.18 -4.14 -10.99
CA THR A 68 -0.81 -2.71 -10.97
C THR A 68 0.26 -2.40 -11.99
N VAL A 69 1.28 -3.23 -12.16
CA VAL A 69 2.32 -3.04 -13.17
C VAL A 69 1.72 -3.12 -14.57
N ILE A 70 0.92 -4.14 -14.86
CA ILE A 70 0.30 -4.31 -16.18
C ILE A 70 -0.57 -3.09 -16.51
N ILE A 71 -1.54 -2.76 -15.66
CA ILE A 71 -2.48 -1.67 -15.93
C ILE A 71 -1.77 -0.31 -15.89
N GLY A 72 -0.92 -0.08 -14.88
CA GLY A 72 -0.22 1.19 -14.67
C GLY A 72 0.79 1.50 -15.78
N VAL A 73 1.62 0.53 -16.17
CA VAL A 73 2.60 0.73 -17.25
C VAL A 73 1.91 0.88 -18.60
N THR A 74 0.91 0.05 -18.91
CA THR A 74 0.18 0.17 -20.18
C THR A 74 -0.57 1.50 -20.28
N SER A 75 -1.26 1.93 -19.22
CA SER A 75 -1.95 3.23 -19.24
C SER A 75 -0.97 4.42 -19.33
N ALA A 76 0.14 4.37 -18.60
CA ALA A 76 1.19 5.39 -18.67
C ALA A 76 1.83 5.46 -20.06
N TRP A 77 2.06 4.32 -20.71
CA TRP A 77 2.56 4.26 -22.08
C TRP A 77 1.58 4.92 -23.04
N VAL A 78 0.30 4.53 -23.00
CA VAL A 78 -0.73 5.02 -23.93
C VAL A 78 -0.85 6.54 -23.84
N VAL A 79 -0.92 7.07 -22.63
CA VAL A 79 -1.12 8.50 -22.39
C VAL A 79 0.14 9.33 -22.66
N THR A 80 1.33 8.72 -22.61
CA THR A 80 2.59 9.40 -22.94
C THR A 80 2.86 9.43 -24.45
N TYR A 81 2.64 8.31 -25.15
CA TYR A 81 3.06 8.15 -26.55
C TYR A 81 1.98 8.40 -27.60
N TYR A 82 0.69 8.40 -27.24
CA TYR A 82 -0.40 8.59 -28.21
C TYR A 82 -1.20 9.86 -27.92
N GLU A 83 -1.63 10.52 -29.00
CA GLU A 83 -2.58 11.64 -28.96
C GLU A 83 -3.97 11.13 -29.35
N PHE A 84 -4.91 11.20 -28.41
CA PHE A 84 -6.30 10.78 -28.61
C PHE A 84 -7.27 11.77 -27.94
N PRO A 85 -8.51 11.91 -28.45
CA PRO A 85 -9.50 12.78 -27.84
C PRO A 85 -9.81 12.30 -26.41
N GLY A 86 -9.64 13.18 -25.42
CA GLY A 86 -9.84 12.86 -24.00
C GLY A 86 -8.57 12.52 -23.21
N ARG A 87 -7.37 12.59 -23.82
CA ARG A 87 -6.08 12.35 -23.14
C ARG A 87 -5.90 13.11 -21.83
N SER A 88 -6.28 14.40 -21.80
CA SER A 88 -6.18 15.23 -20.59
C SER A 88 -7.02 14.68 -19.43
N ILE A 89 -8.24 14.20 -19.72
CA ILE A 89 -9.12 13.59 -18.71
C ILE A 89 -8.47 12.30 -18.17
N ALA A 90 -7.92 11.46 -19.06
CA ALA A 90 -7.24 10.24 -18.67
C ALA A 90 -6.01 10.51 -17.78
N GLN A 91 -5.22 11.54 -18.08
CA GLN A 91 -4.09 11.96 -17.23
C GLN A 91 -4.52 12.29 -15.81
N TRP A 92 -5.59 13.07 -15.66
CA TRP A 92 -6.14 13.42 -14.35
C TRP A 92 -6.75 12.21 -13.62
N ALA A 93 -7.44 11.33 -14.36
CA ALA A 93 -8.05 10.13 -13.81
C ALA A 93 -7.01 9.15 -13.23
N LEU A 94 -5.82 9.05 -13.83
CA LEU A 94 -4.75 8.18 -13.32
C LEU A 94 -4.15 8.67 -11.99
N ILE A 95 -4.25 9.97 -11.69
CA ILE A 95 -3.73 10.57 -10.46
C ILE A 95 -4.78 10.52 -9.33
N LEU A 96 -6.07 10.57 -9.69
CA LEU A 96 -7.21 10.59 -8.76
C LEU A 96 -7.14 9.55 -7.62
N PRO A 97 -6.79 8.26 -7.87
CA PRO A 97 -6.71 7.25 -6.81
C PRO A 97 -5.70 7.59 -5.71
N LEU A 98 -4.64 8.35 -6.01
CA LEU A 98 -3.62 8.75 -5.04
C LEU A 98 -4.13 9.82 -4.07
N ALA A 99 -5.15 10.58 -4.46
CA ALA A 99 -5.76 11.60 -3.61
C ALA A 99 -6.79 11.01 -2.61
N ILE A 100 -7.29 9.81 -2.88
CA ILE A 100 -8.31 9.15 -2.06
C ILE A 100 -7.61 8.42 -0.91
N PRO A 101 -8.01 8.65 0.36
CA PRO A 101 -7.53 7.85 1.47
C PRO A 101 -7.82 6.36 1.25
N SER A 102 -6.85 5.49 1.53
CA SER A 102 -6.95 4.05 1.25
C SER A 102 -8.17 3.40 1.91
N TYR A 103 -8.51 3.80 3.14
CA TYR A 103 -9.68 3.28 3.85
C TYR A 103 -11.00 3.63 3.13
N LEU A 104 -11.10 4.85 2.59
CA LEU A 104 -12.30 5.34 1.94
C LEU A 104 -12.52 4.63 0.60
N LEU A 105 -11.43 4.42 -0.14
CA LEU A 105 -11.46 3.63 -1.37
C LEU A 105 -11.92 2.19 -1.10
N ALA A 106 -11.43 1.57 -0.02
CA ALA A 106 -11.83 0.22 0.37
C ALA A 106 -13.34 0.13 0.66
N TYR A 107 -13.90 1.10 1.40
CA TYR A 107 -15.33 1.14 1.64
C TYR A 107 -16.13 1.41 0.37
N ALA A 108 -15.74 2.37 -0.47
CA ALA A 108 -16.44 2.65 -1.72
C ALA A 108 -16.48 1.43 -2.66
N VAL A 109 -15.37 0.71 -2.80
CA VAL A 109 -15.30 -0.52 -3.60
C VAL A 109 -16.13 -1.63 -2.97
N THR A 110 -16.05 -1.82 -1.65
CA THR A 110 -16.87 -2.81 -0.93
C THR A 110 -18.35 -2.50 -1.12
N ASP A 111 -18.76 -1.25 -0.97
CA ASP A 111 -20.15 -0.82 -1.11
C ASP A 111 -20.68 -1.02 -2.54
N PHE A 112 -19.81 -0.85 -3.53
CA PHE A 112 -20.16 -1.05 -4.93
C PHE A 112 -20.38 -2.54 -5.27
N PHE A 113 -19.50 -3.41 -4.77
CA PHE A 113 -19.46 -4.84 -5.12
C PHE A 113 -20.16 -5.78 -4.13
N GLN A 114 -20.51 -5.31 -2.94
CA GLN A 114 -21.25 -6.10 -1.94
C GLN A 114 -22.58 -6.60 -2.50
N TYR A 115 -23.16 -7.58 -1.80
CA TYR A 115 -24.38 -8.27 -2.24
C TYR A 115 -25.58 -7.34 -2.55
N SER A 116 -25.78 -6.31 -1.74
CA SER A 116 -26.80 -5.27 -1.93
C SER A 116 -26.32 -4.10 -2.79
N GLY A 117 -25.05 -4.12 -3.20
CA GLY A 117 -24.40 -3.05 -3.95
C GLY A 117 -24.99 -2.88 -5.34
N PRO A 118 -24.82 -1.69 -5.95
CA PRO A 118 -25.40 -1.35 -7.25
C PRO A 118 -24.97 -2.33 -8.35
N PHE A 119 -23.73 -2.82 -8.33
CA PHE A 119 -23.23 -3.76 -9.32
C PHE A 119 -23.95 -5.11 -9.24
N GLN A 120 -24.04 -5.68 -8.03
CA GLN A 120 -24.73 -6.96 -7.82
C GLN A 120 -26.23 -6.83 -8.08
N ALA A 121 -26.85 -5.72 -7.66
CA ALA A 121 -28.25 -5.44 -7.96
C ALA A 121 -28.53 -5.34 -9.46
N MET A 122 -27.62 -4.71 -10.23
CA MET A 122 -27.72 -4.64 -11.68
C MET A 122 -27.65 -6.03 -12.32
N LEU A 123 -26.67 -6.85 -11.93
CA LEU A 123 -26.51 -8.21 -12.45
C LEU A 123 -27.73 -9.08 -12.13
N ARG A 124 -28.23 -9.02 -10.90
CA ARG A 124 -29.44 -9.76 -10.49
C ARG A 124 -30.67 -9.34 -11.28
N ARG A 125 -30.85 -8.04 -11.56
CA ARG A 125 -31.95 -7.60 -12.43
C ARG A 125 -31.77 -8.07 -13.88
N ALA A 126 -30.55 -8.08 -14.39
CA ALA A 126 -30.27 -8.49 -15.77
C ALA A 126 -30.43 -10.01 -15.99
N PHE A 127 -29.98 -10.82 -15.03
CA PHE A 127 -29.93 -12.28 -15.15
C PHE A 127 -30.96 -13.03 -14.30
N GLN A 128 -31.76 -12.32 -13.48
CA GLN A 128 -32.84 -12.86 -12.63
C GLN A 128 -32.38 -14.00 -11.69
N TRP A 129 -31.18 -13.90 -11.12
CA TRP A 129 -30.62 -14.85 -10.17
C TRP A 129 -30.65 -14.32 -8.73
#